data_AF-A0A7X9M0D6-F1
#
_entry.id   AF-A0A7X9M0D6-F1
#
_cell.length_a   1.000
_cell.length_b   1.000
_cell.length_c   1.000
_cell.angle_alpha   90.00
_cell.angle_beta   90.00
_cell.angle_gamma   90.00
#
_symmetry.space_group_name_H-M   'P 1'
#
loop_
_entity.id
_entity.type
_entity.pdbx_description
1 polymer ?
#
loop_
_entity_poly.entity_id
_entity_poly.type
_entity_poly.pdbx_seq_one_letter_code
_entity_poly.pdbx_strand_id
1 'polypeptide(L)' 'MEGLLTASKIELEYKIESLKSYMIDTGMKLGLTNDKTIAISQELDTLIFKYQHLKN' A
#
# COMPACT_ATOMS: atom_id res chain seq x y z
N MET A 1 -25.29 -0.41 5.87
CA MET A 1 -24.27 -0.08 4.84
C MET A 1 -22.91 0.30 5.45
N GLU A 2 -22.88 0.79 6.69
CA GLU A 2 -21.64 1.21 7.39
C GLU A 2 -20.62 0.08 7.64
N GLY A 3 -21.08 -1.16 7.89
CA GLY A 3 -20.19 -2.32 8.14
C GLY A 3 -19.34 -2.77 6.94
N LEU A 4 -19.78 -2.50 5.71
CA LEU A 4 -19.03 -2.83 4.49
C LEU A 4 -17.89 -1.83 4.25
N LEU A 5 -18.11 -0.55 4.58
CA LEU A 5 -17.11 0.51 4.48
C LEU A 5 -15.97 0.30 5.50
N THR A 6 -16.29 -0.07 6.74
CA THR A 6 -15.27 -0.37 7.76
C THR A 6 -14.44 -1.60 7.43
N ALA A 7 -15.06 -2.67 6.93
CA ALA A 7 -14.33 -3.85 6.46
C ALA A 7 -13.36 -3.50 5.32
N SER A 8 -13.82 -2.74 4.32
CA SER A 8 -12.98 -2.32 3.18
C SER A 8 -11.79 -1.43 3.59
N LYS A 9 -11.95 -0.66 4.67
CA LYS A 9 -10.91 0.23 5.20
C LYS A 9 -9.81 -0.56 5.90
N ILE A 10 -10.18 -1.52 6.76
CA ILE A 10 -9.23 -2.39 7.46
C ILE A 10 -8.43 -3.23 6.47
N GLU A 11 -9.09 -3.76 5.42
CA GLU A 11 -8.42 -4.51 4.36
C GLU A 11 -7.38 -3.66 3.60
N LEU A 12 -7.70 -2.38 3.34
CA LEU A 12 -6.76 -1.45 2.72
C LEU A 12 -5.58 -1.11 3.63
N GLU A 13 -5.80 -0.87 4.92
CA GLU A 13 -4.73 -0.63 5.90
C GLU A 13 -3.77 -1.82 5.97
N TYR A 14 -4.31 -3.03 6.02
CA TYR A 14 -3.51 -4.25 6.04
C TYR A 14 -2.65 -4.40 4.78
N LYS A 15 -3.23 -4.13 3.60
CA LYS A 15 -2.49 -4.18 2.33
C LYS A 15 -1.41 -3.11 2.25
N ILE A 16 -1.68 -1.89 2.72
CA ILE A 16 -0.71 -0.79 2.76
C ILE A 16 0.49 -1.18 3.62
N GLU A 17 0.27 -1.67 4.85
CA GLU A 17 1.40 -2.04 5.73
C GLU A 17 2.17 -3.25 5.19
N SER A 18 1.47 -4.26 4.66
CA SER A 18 2.14 -5.42 4.04
C SER A 18 3.01 -5.01 2.85
N LEU A 19 2.49 -4.18 1.95
CA LEU A 19 3.21 -3.75 0.75
C LEU A 19 4.37 -2.81 1.09
N LYS A 20 4.22 -1.96 2.10
CA LYS A 20 5.30 -1.11 2.64
C LYS A 20 6.45 -1.95 3.20
N SER A 21 6.16 -2.97 4.02
CA SER A 21 7.21 -3.89 4.48
C SER A 21 7.90 -4.61 3.32
N TYR A 22 7.13 -5.02 2.30
CA TYR A 22 7.68 -5.65 1.11
C TYR A 22 8.56 -4.71 0.28
N MET A 23 8.18 -3.44 0.15
CA MET A 23 8.95 -2.41 -0.53
C MET A 23 10.29 -2.18 0.16
N ILE A 24 10.30 -2.08 1.49
CA ILE A 24 11.52 -1.88 2.29
C ILE A 24 12.47 -3.05 2.09
N ASP A 25 11.98 -4.29 2.26
CA ASP A 25 12.79 -5.50 2.06
C ASP A 25 13.35 -5.59 0.63
N THR A 26 12.52 -5.30 -0.37
CA THR A 26 12.94 -5.29 -1.77
C THR A 26 13.96 -4.20 -2.05
N GLY A 27 13.78 -2.99 -1.50
CA GLY A 27 14.72 -1.88 -1.61
C GLY A 27 16.06 -2.16 -0.94
N MET A 28 16.06 -2.88 0.19
CA MET A 28 17.29 -3.34 0.84
C MET A 28 18.02 -4.41 0.02
N LYS A 29 17.29 -5.30 -0.67
CA LYS A 29 17.88 -6.41 -1.45
C LYS A 29 18.33 -5.99 -2.86
N LEU A 30 17.55 -5.15 -3.53
CA LEU A 30 17.71 -4.83 -4.96
C LEU A 30 18.09 -3.36 -5.21
N GLY A 31 17.96 -2.49 -4.21
CA GLY A 31 18.13 -1.04 -4.34
C GLY A 31 16.82 -0.30 -4.54
N LEU A 32 16.80 0.98 -4.14
CA LEU A 32 15.61 1.85 -4.22
C LEU A 32 15.24 2.25 -5.64
N THR A 33 16.23 2.31 -6.55
CA THR A 33 16.04 2.63 -7.96
C THR A 33 15.80 1.41 -8.83
N ASN A 34 15.70 0.21 -8.23
CA ASN A 34 15.37 -0.99 -8.98
C ASN A 34 13.91 -0.90 -9.46
N ASP A 35 13.66 -1.28 -10.71
CA ASP A 35 12.33 -1.22 -11.32
C ASP A 35 11.25 -1.91 -10.47
N LYS A 36 11.62 -3.01 -9.80
CA LYS A 36 10.71 -3.73 -8.90
C LYS A 36 10.37 -2.90 -7.67
N THR A 37 11.35 -2.27 -7.03
CA THR A 37 11.12 -1.40 -5.87
C THR A 37 10.26 -0.19 -6.26
N ILE A 38 10.51 0.39 -7.44
CA ILE A 38 9.72 1.50 -7.99
C ILE A 38 8.27 1.08 -8.24
N ALA A 39 8.05 -0.08 -8.87
CA ALA A 39 6.71 -0.59 -9.12
C ALA A 39 5.91 -0.80 -7.83
N ILE A 40 6.55 -1.38 -6.79
CA ILE A 40 5.94 -1.55 -5.47
C ILE A 40 5.58 -0.19 -4.85
N SER A 41 6.45 0.82 -4.98
CA SER A 41 6.17 2.19 -4.48
C SER A 41 4.95 2.80 -5.15
N GLN A 42 4.81 2.67 -6.47
CA GLN A 42 3.66 3.20 -7.22
C GLN A 42 2.34 2.52 -6.85
N GLU A 43 2.39 1.21 -6.60
CA GLU A 43 1.23 0.47 -6.09
C GLU A 43 0.86 0.92 -4.68
N LEU A 44 1.84 1.14 -3.81
CA LEU A 44 1.64 1.68 -2.46
C LEU A 44 0.96 3.05 -2.49
N ASP A 45 1.42 3.96 -3.36
CA ASP A 45 0.81 5.28 -3.55
C ASP A 45 -0.66 5.16 -3.99
N THR A 46 -0.96 4.23 -4.89
CA THR A 46 -2.33 3.97 -5.34
C THR A 46 -3.23 3.50 -4.19
N LEU A 47 -2.73 2.61 -3.32
CA LEU A 47 -3.49 2.12 -2.16
C LEU A 47 -3.71 3.23 -1.13
N ILE A 48 -2.69 4.04 -0.86
CA ILE A 48 -2.79 5.20 0.05
C ILE A 48 -3.82 6.19 -0.48
N PHE A 49 -3.81 6.50 -1.78
CA PHE A 49 -4.79 7.40 -2.39
C PHE A 49 -6.23 6.89 -2.23
N LYS A 50 -6.46 5.59 -2.46
CA LYS A 50 -7.77 4.95 -2.24
C LYS A 50 -8.20 5.03 -0.77
N TYR A 51 -7.29 4.73 0.14
CA TYR A 51 -7.56 4.80 1.58
C TYR A 51 -7.92 6.22 2.03
N GLN A 52 -7.21 7.24 1.52
CA GLN A 52 -7.51 8.65 1.79
C GLN A 52 -8.88 9.07 1.25
N HIS A 53 -9.28 8.58 0.08
CA HIS A 53 -10.61 8.84 -0.48
C HIS A 53 -11.75 8.19 0.31
N LEU A 54 -11.49 7.10 1.02
CA LEU A 54 -12.48 6.50 1.93
C LEU A 54 -12.58 7.20 3.29
N LYS A 55 -11.62 8.09 3.62
CA LYS A 55 -11.59 8.84 4.88
C LYS A 55 -12.38 10.15 4.80
N ASN A 56 -12.65 10.64 3.59
CA ASN A 56 -13.42 11.85 3.30
C ASN A 56 -14.84 11.52 2.83
#